data_AF-A0A4R2HQ98-F1
#
_entry.id   AF-A0A4R2HQ98-F1
#
_cell.length_a   1.000
_cell.length_b   1.000
_cell.length_c   1.000
_cell.angle_alpha   90.00
_cell.angle_beta   90.00
_cell.angle_gamma   90.00
#
_symmetry.space_group_name_H-M   'P 1'
#
loop_
_entity.id
_entity.type
_entity.pdbx_description
1 polymer ?
#
loop_
_entity_poly.entity_id
_entity_poly.type
_entity_poly.pdbx_seq_one_letter_code
_entity_poly.pdbx_strand_id
1 'polypeptide(L)'
;MVGYRITARDQMMAKGIPLRSGRGAPRLYLGLSMRLEADPEVSYLMTTSSVMLLALDPELRQPLLHYDYEREKADGYPEAHIQVCASSPAWERVGEICGGEKGRELERLHLPVGPRRFRPSLEDLIEFVISERIVPPMQKAWRTVLDESRERFRVKQLRAAVRRDPDTALAVLREEGHL
;
A
#
# COMPACT_ATOMS: atom_id res chain seq x y z
N MET A 1 7.94 -17.08 13.03
CA MET A 1 6.46 -17.16 13.02
C MET A 1 5.96 -16.13 12.01
N VAL A 2 5.38 -16.56 10.89
CA VAL A 2 4.81 -15.66 9.87
C VAL A 2 3.40 -15.30 10.33
N GLY A 3 3.26 -14.40 11.30
CA GLY A 3 1.95 -13.95 11.81
C GLY A 3 1.00 -15.04 12.35
N TYR A 4 -0.20 -14.63 12.77
CA TYR A 4 -1.24 -15.55 13.22
C TYR A 4 -1.99 -16.12 12.00
N ARG A 5 -1.92 -17.44 11.80
CA ARG A 5 -2.59 -18.20 10.72
C ARG A 5 -2.20 -17.82 9.28
N ILE A 6 -1.03 -17.22 9.06
CA ILE A 6 -0.47 -16.96 7.73
C ILE A 6 0.62 -18.01 7.43
N THR A 7 0.57 -18.60 6.24
CA THR A 7 1.55 -19.59 5.76
C THR A 7 2.44 -18.99 4.67
N ALA A 8 3.53 -19.67 4.31
CA ALA A 8 4.40 -19.24 3.21
C ALA A 8 3.66 -19.15 1.86
N ARG A 9 2.59 -19.92 1.66
CA ARG A 9 1.76 -19.85 0.44
C ARG A 9 0.98 -18.53 0.34
N ASP A 10 0.66 -17.92 1.47
CA ASP A 10 -0.04 -16.62 1.52
C ASP A 10 0.91 -15.46 1.18
N GLN A 11 2.24 -15.66 1.26
CA GLN A 11 3.24 -14.65 0.86
C GLN A 11 3.29 -14.41 -0.65
N MET A 12 2.78 -15.36 -1.44
CA MET A 12 2.74 -15.28 -2.91
C MET A 12 1.46 -14.59 -3.44
N MET A 13 0.62 -14.01 -2.58
CA MET A 13 -0.72 -13.51 -2.96
C MET A 13 -1.55 -14.56 -3.72
N ALA A 14 -1.37 -15.85 -3.40
CA ALA A 14 -2.13 -16.92 -4.04
C ALA A 14 -3.57 -17.04 -3.51
N LYS A 15 -3.83 -16.47 -2.32
CA LYS A 15 -5.13 -16.49 -1.68
C LYS A 15 -5.36 -15.22 -0.88
N GLY A 16 -6.51 -14.61 -1.06
CA GLY A 16 -6.90 -13.39 -0.37
C GLY A 16 -7.40 -13.62 1.06
N ILE A 17 -7.16 -12.62 1.91
CA ILE A 17 -7.71 -12.51 3.25
C ILE A 17 -9.18 -12.08 3.13
N PRO A 18 -10.14 -12.89 3.59
CA PRO A 18 -11.55 -12.60 3.40
C PRO A 18 -12.02 -11.39 4.21
N LEU A 19 -12.69 -10.46 3.53
CA LEU A 19 -13.37 -9.31 4.13
C LEU A 19 -14.89 -9.56 4.12
N ARG A 20 -15.51 -9.44 5.28
CA ARG A 20 -16.93 -9.79 5.46
C ARG A 20 -17.79 -8.53 5.51
N SER A 21 -18.63 -8.31 4.50
CA SER A 21 -19.54 -7.16 4.40
C SER A 21 -20.86 -7.29 5.20
N GLY A 22 -21.00 -8.30 6.08
CA GLY A 22 -22.22 -8.52 6.88
C GLY A 22 -22.40 -9.97 7.37
N ARG A 23 -23.64 -10.40 7.63
CA ARG A 23 -23.94 -11.81 7.96
C ARG A 23 -24.02 -12.64 6.68
N GLY A 24 -22.88 -13.11 6.17
CA GLY A 24 -22.81 -13.93 4.96
C GLY A 24 -21.38 -14.31 4.60
N ALA A 25 -21.21 -15.08 3.52
CA ALA A 25 -19.90 -15.38 2.96
C ALA A 25 -19.15 -14.07 2.61
N PRO A 26 -17.81 -14.04 2.75
CA PRO A 26 -17.02 -12.89 2.31
C PRO A 26 -17.26 -12.64 0.82
N ARG A 27 -17.34 -11.35 0.45
CA ARG A 27 -17.55 -10.91 -0.94
C ARG A 27 -16.38 -10.12 -1.49
N LEU A 28 -15.38 -9.89 -0.65
CA LEU A 28 -14.19 -9.11 -0.94
C LEU A 28 -13.01 -9.75 -0.26
N TYR A 29 -11.84 -9.54 -0.83
CA TYR A 29 -10.61 -10.17 -0.41
C TYR A 29 -9.48 -9.17 -0.46
N LEU A 30 -8.64 -9.19 0.58
CA LEU A 30 -7.44 -8.40 0.70
C LEU A 30 -6.23 -9.26 0.36
N GLY A 31 -5.43 -8.85 -0.61
CA GLY A 31 -4.11 -9.39 -0.89
C GLY A 31 -3.03 -8.51 -0.28
N LEU A 32 -1.97 -9.14 0.24
CA LEU A 32 -0.78 -8.45 0.72
C LEU A 32 0.48 -9.24 0.33
N SER A 33 1.43 -8.59 -0.32
CA SER A 33 2.79 -9.10 -0.48
C SER A 33 3.79 -8.03 -0.04
N MET A 34 4.89 -8.47 0.57
CA MET A 34 6.00 -7.59 0.92
C MET A 34 7.31 -8.36 0.72
N ARG A 35 8.24 -7.76 -0.02
CA ARG A 35 9.63 -8.20 -0.12
C ARG A 35 10.50 -7.32 0.78
N LEU A 36 11.27 -7.97 1.62
CA LEU A 36 12.22 -7.34 2.53
C LEU A 36 13.62 -7.83 2.21
N GLU A 37 14.57 -6.92 2.20
CA GLU A 37 16.00 -7.21 2.08
C GLU A 37 16.74 -6.51 3.21
N ALA A 38 17.97 -6.94 3.51
CA ALA A 38 18.83 -6.17 4.39
C ALA A 38 19.09 -4.79 3.78
N ASP A 39 19.13 -3.75 4.60
CA ASP A 39 19.62 -2.46 4.12
C ASP A 39 21.14 -2.50 3.84
N PRO A 40 21.68 -1.55 3.06
CA PRO A 40 23.11 -1.50 2.75
C PRO A 40 24.07 -1.62 3.95
N GLU A 41 23.66 -1.14 5.13
CA GLU A 41 24.42 -1.23 6.38
C GLU A 41 24.17 -2.54 7.16
N VAL A 42 23.36 -3.45 6.62
CA VAL A 42 22.99 -4.77 7.17
C VAL A 42 22.49 -4.69 8.61
N SER A 43 21.84 -3.60 8.95
CA SER A 43 21.37 -3.27 10.30
C SER A 43 19.87 -3.43 10.45
N TYR A 44 19.11 -3.34 9.34
CA TYR A 44 17.65 -3.41 9.36
C TYR A 44 17.10 -4.13 8.12
N LEU A 45 15.87 -4.64 8.25
CA LEU A 45 15.09 -5.04 7.09
C LEU A 45 14.46 -3.82 6.42
N MET A 46 14.62 -3.75 5.11
CA MET A 46 14.15 -2.68 4.24
C MET A 46 13.15 -3.27 3.24
N THR A 47 12.00 -2.62 3.09
CA THR A 47 11.05 -3.00 2.03
C THR A 47 11.61 -2.62 0.67
N THR A 48 11.73 -3.61 -0.23
CA THR A 48 12.11 -3.42 -1.64
C THR A 48 10.90 -3.44 -2.55
N SER A 49 9.87 -4.22 -2.22
CA SER A 49 8.56 -4.10 -2.84
C SER A 49 7.42 -4.43 -1.89
N SER A 50 6.23 -3.89 -2.14
CA SER A 50 5.00 -4.31 -1.49
C SER A 50 3.79 -4.08 -2.37
N VAL A 51 2.80 -4.96 -2.28
CA VAL A 51 1.52 -4.86 -2.98
C VAL A 51 0.41 -5.02 -1.95
N MET A 52 -0.56 -4.11 -1.95
CA MET A 52 -1.80 -4.21 -1.19
C MET A 52 -2.97 -4.16 -2.16
N LEU A 53 -3.73 -5.24 -2.27
CA LEU A 53 -4.72 -5.43 -3.32
C LEU A 53 -6.09 -5.69 -2.72
N LEU A 54 -7.12 -5.06 -3.27
CA LEU A 54 -8.52 -5.38 -2.97
C LEU A 54 -9.13 -6.09 -4.17
N ALA A 55 -9.78 -7.24 -3.96
CA ALA A 55 -10.35 -8.06 -5.03
C ALA A 55 -11.73 -8.61 -4.68
N LEU A 56 -12.47 -9.05 -5.70
CA LEU A 56 -13.79 -9.67 -5.58
C LEU A 56 -13.75 -11.19 -5.32
N ASP A 57 -12.68 -11.86 -5.71
CA ASP A 57 -12.54 -13.32 -5.64
C ASP A 57 -11.40 -13.77 -4.69
N PRO A 58 -11.51 -14.97 -4.11
CA PRO A 58 -10.50 -15.48 -3.17
C PRO A 58 -9.13 -15.73 -3.81
N GLU A 59 -9.07 -15.93 -5.13
CA GLU A 59 -7.84 -16.14 -5.89
C GLU A 59 -7.20 -14.82 -6.37
N LEU A 60 -7.78 -13.68 -6.01
CA LEU A 60 -7.28 -12.33 -6.32
C LEU A 60 -7.18 -12.03 -7.82
N ARG A 61 -7.99 -12.69 -8.66
CA ARG A 61 -7.97 -12.56 -10.13
C ARG A 61 -8.83 -11.42 -10.67
N GLN A 62 -9.74 -10.90 -9.86
CA GLN A 62 -10.62 -9.76 -10.14
C GLN A 62 -10.26 -8.63 -9.19
N PRO A 63 -9.12 -7.96 -9.41
CA PRO A 63 -8.72 -6.81 -8.62
C PRO A 63 -9.70 -5.65 -8.83
N LEU A 64 -9.92 -4.87 -7.78
CA LEU A 64 -10.65 -3.60 -7.80
C LEU A 64 -9.68 -2.43 -7.78
N LEU A 65 -8.63 -2.55 -6.97
CA LEU A 65 -7.52 -1.63 -6.91
C LEU A 65 -6.32 -2.31 -6.26
N HIS A 66 -5.14 -1.74 -6.46
CA HIS A 66 -3.96 -2.08 -5.69
C HIS A 66 -3.04 -0.89 -5.49
N TYR A 67 -2.46 -0.84 -4.29
CA TYR A 67 -1.35 0.02 -3.95
C TYR A 67 -0.05 -0.76 -4.13
N ASP A 68 0.79 -0.27 -5.00
CA ASP A 68 2.08 -0.87 -5.29
C ASP A 68 3.21 0.02 -4.79
N TYR A 69 4.26 -0.65 -4.34
CA TYR A 69 5.53 -0.04 -4.03
C TYR A 69 6.65 -0.89 -4.61
N GLU A 70 7.57 -0.25 -5.32
CA GLU A 70 8.81 -0.82 -5.81
C GLU A 70 9.93 0.21 -5.65
N ARG A 71 10.95 -0.16 -4.87
CA ARG A 71 12.12 0.67 -4.64
C ARG A 71 12.98 0.73 -5.89
N GLU A 72 13.47 1.93 -6.22
CA GLU A 72 14.41 2.13 -7.34
C GLU A 72 13.85 1.60 -8.67
N LYS A 73 12.54 1.81 -8.84
CA LYS A 73 11.80 1.38 -10.03
C LYS A 73 12.42 1.98 -11.30
N ALA A 74 12.93 1.11 -12.17
CA ALA A 74 13.79 1.50 -13.29
C ALA A 74 13.04 2.04 -14.52
N ASP A 75 11.73 1.82 -14.61
CA ASP A 75 10.91 2.13 -15.79
C ASP A 75 10.39 3.59 -15.84
N GLY A 76 10.73 4.40 -14.84
CA GLY A 76 10.32 5.82 -14.75
C GLY A 76 8.93 6.05 -14.15
N TYR A 77 8.18 5.00 -13.81
CA TYR A 77 6.92 5.15 -13.06
C TYR A 77 7.17 5.47 -11.59
N PRO A 78 6.17 6.03 -10.88
CA PRO A 78 6.30 6.32 -9.46
C PRO A 78 6.59 5.05 -8.66
N GLU A 79 7.58 5.13 -7.76
CA GLU A 79 7.91 4.02 -6.86
C GLU A 79 6.73 3.57 -6.02
N ALA A 80 5.86 4.50 -5.61
CA ALA A 80 4.61 4.21 -4.91
C ALA A 80 3.44 4.78 -5.70
N HIS A 81 2.48 3.93 -6.03
CA HIS A 81 1.31 4.32 -6.81
C HIS A 81 0.09 3.47 -6.47
N ILE A 82 -1.08 3.94 -6.89
CA ILE A 82 -2.33 3.18 -6.92
C ILE A 82 -2.72 2.94 -8.37
N GLN A 83 -3.21 1.73 -8.65
CA GLN A 83 -3.93 1.42 -9.88
C GLN A 83 -5.37 1.09 -9.52
N VAL A 84 -6.31 1.62 -10.31
CA VAL A 84 -7.75 1.39 -10.14
C VAL A 84 -8.20 0.47 -11.27
N CYS A 85 -8.52 -0.77 -10.93
CA CYS A 85 -8.90 -1.81 -11.89
C CYS A 85 -10.37 -1.64 -12.27
N ALA A 86 -10.65 -0.64 -13.09
CA ALA A 86 -11.99 -0.32 -13.57
C ALA A 86 -11.93 0.20 -15.01
N SER A 87 -13.00 -0.02 -15.76
CA SER A 87 -13.24 0.63 -17.05
C SER A 87 -13.89 2.00 -16.86
N SER A 88 -13.57 2.96 -17.71
CA SER A 88 -14.21 4.27 -17.72
C SER A 88 -14.20 4.84 -19.13
N PRO A 89 -15.39 5.12 -19.74
CA PRO A 89 -15.46 5.69 -21.08
C PRO A 89 -14.69 7.01 -21.24
N ALA A 90 -14.63 7.81 -20.18
CA ALA A 90 -13.86 9.06 -20.19
C ALA A 90 -12.34 8.81 -20.27
N TRP A 91 -11.84 7.79 -19.57
CA TRP A 91 -10.43 7.38 -19.63
C TRP A 91 -10.10 6.64 -20.92
N GLU A 92 -11.02 5.84 -21.46
CA GLU A 92 -10.87 5.21 -22.78
C GLU A 92 -10.64 6.27 -23.87
N ARG A 93 -11.40 7.38 -23.81
CA ARG A 93 -11.20 8.52 -24.72
C ARG A 93 -9.82 9.18 -24.59
N VAL A 94 -9.21 9.16 -23.41
CA VAL A 94 -7.82 9.66 -23.25
C VAL A 94 -6.86 8.81 -24.07
N GLY A 95 -7.03 7.49 -24.09
CA GLY A 95 -6.26 6.60 -24.96
C GLY A 95 -6.41 6.95 -26.44
N GLU A 96 -7.62 7.26 -26.89
CA GLU A 96 -7.88 7.71 -28.27
C GLU A 96 -7.18 9.04 -28.57
N ILE A 97 -7.26 10.03 -27.68
CA ILE A 97 -6.61 11.33 -27.81
C ILE A 97 -5.08 11.18 -27.87
N CYS A 98 -4.53 10.26 -27.08
CA CYS A 98 -3.11 9.95 -27.05
C CYS A 98 -2.65 9.02 -28.18
N GLY A 99 -3.42 8.88 -29.26
CA GLY A 99 -3.01 8.14 -30.46
C GLY A 99 -3.34 6.65 -30.45
N GLY A 100 -4.29 6.22 -29.61
CA GLY A 100 -4.75 4.82 -29.57
C GLY A 100 -3.75 3.85 -28.97
N GLU A 101 -2.75 4.34 -28.22
CA GLU A 101 -1.78 3.50 -27.54
C GLU A 101 -2.46 2.66 -26.44
N LYS A 102 -2.27 1.34 -26.52
CA LYS A 102 -2.58 0.42 -25.40
C LYS A 102 -1.70 0.82 -24.22
N GLY A 103 -2.26 0.96 -23.01
CA GLY A 103 -1.54 1.46 -21.84
C GLY A 103 -2.13 2.71 -21.19
N ARG A 104 -3.21 3.27 -21.75
CA ARG A 104 -3.91 4.45 -21.22
C ARG A 104 -5.25 4.14 -20.56
N GLU A 105 -5.63 2.86 -20.54
CA GLU A 105 -6.76 2.37 -19.75
C GLU A 105 -6.53 2.67 -18.27
N LEU A 106 -7.59 3.02 -17.54
CA LEU A 106 -7.49 3.44 -16.14
C LEU A 106 -6.76 2.42 -15.27
N GLU A 107 -6.98 1.13 -15.52
CA GLU A 107 -6.32 0.02 -14.81
C GLU A 107 -4.80 -0.05 -15.02
N ARG A 108 -4.25 0.62 -16.04
CA ARG A 108 -2.82 0.63 -16.35
C ARG A 108 -2.12 1.92 -15.90
N LEU A 109 -2.88 2.89 -15.39
CA LEU A 109 -2.33 4.17 -14.95
C LEU A 109 -1.81 4.06 -13.52
N HIS A 110 -0.58 4.53 -13.34
CA HIS A 110 0.14 4.50 -12.07
C HIS A 110 -0.06 5.84 -11.36
N LEU A 111 -1.19 6.00 -10.66
CA LEU A 111 -1.50 7.25 -9.98
C LEU A 111 -0.56 7.42 -8.77
N PRO A 112 0.33 8.43 -8.75
CA PRO A 112 1.31 8.58 -7.67
C PRO A 112 0.63 8.88 -6.35
N VAL A 113 1.08 8.24 -5.28
CA VAL A 113 0.54 8.41 -3.92
C VAL A 113 1.53 9.08 -2.95
N GLY A 114 2.66 9.55 -3.48
CA GLY A 114 3.71 10.21 -2.72
C GLY A 114 5.06 9.48 -2.77
N PRO A 115 6.07 10.01 -2.07
CA PRO A 115 7.41 9.42 -2.06
C PRO A 115 7.46 8.15 -1.19
N ARG A 116 8.51 7.33 -1.37
CA ARG A 116 8.66 5.99 -0.77
C ARG A 116 8.41 5.86 0.73
N ARG A 117 8.60 6.93 1.52
CA ARG A 117 8.46 6.92 3.00
C ARG A 117 7.08 7.32 3.50
N PHE A 118 6.29 8.01 2.67
CA PHE A 118 4.95 8.50 2.99
C PHE A 118 3.89 7.82 2.13
N ARG A 119 4.20 6.62 1.63
CA ARG A 119 3.25 5.79 0.88
C ARG A 119 2.11 5.30 1.77
N PRO A 120 0.93 5.02 1.21
CA PRO A 120 -0.16 4.37 1.91
C PRO A 120 0.29 3.09 2.62
N SER A 121 -0.22 2.88 3.82
CA SER A 121 -0.01 1.67 4.61
C SER A 121 -1.24 0.74 4.51
N LEU A 122 -1.12 -0.46 5.09
CA LEU A 122 -2.24 -1.40 5.10
C LEU A 122 -3.43 -0.84 5.88
N GLU A 123 -3.15 -0.06 6.92
CA GLU A 123 -4.15 0.64 7.71
C GLU A 123 -4.99 1.59 6.85
N ASP A 124 -4.39 2.27 5.86
CA ASP A 124 -5.12 3.18 4.98
C ASP A 124 -6.13 2.45 4.09
N LEU A 125 -5.77 1.27 3.57
CA LEU A 125 -6.69 0.43 2.81
C LEU A 125 -7.81 -0.16 3.68
N ILE A 126 -7.49 -0.59 4.91
CA ILE A 126 -8.49 -1.08 5.88
C ILE A 126 -9.46 0.04 6.27
N GLU A 127 -8.94 1.25 6.53
CA GLU A 127 -9.75 2.41 6.86
C GLU A 127 -10.65 2.82 5.69
N PHE A 128 -10.13 2.81 4.46
CA PHE A 128 -10.89 3.07 3.25
C PHE A 128 -12.13 2.15 3.14
N VAL A 129 -11.96 0.83 3.24
CA VAL A 129 -13.09 -0.11 3.09
C VAL A 129 -14.13 0.03 4.20
N ILE A 130 -13.73 0.49 5.39
CA ILE A 130 -14.67 0.73 6.50
C ILE A 130 -15.39 2.08 6.32
N SER A 131 -14.64 3.14 6.03
CA SER A 131 -15.16 4.51 5.91
C SER A 131 -16.11 4.66 4.73
N GLU A 132 -15.84 3.99 3.60
CA GLU A 132 -16.72 3.92 2.44
C GLU A 132 -17.88 2.90 2.62
N ARG A 133 -18.04 2.33 3.82
CA ARG A 133 -19.12 1.39 4.17
C ARG A 133 -19.15 0.12 3.30
N ILE A 134 -18.02 -0.22 2.69
CA ILE A 134 -17.85 -1.45 1.92
C ILE A 134 -17.85 -2.66 2.87
N VAL A 135 -17.21 -2.51 4.03
CA VAL A 135 -17.13 -3.50 5.11
C VAL A 135 -17.57 -2.84 6.42
N PRO A 136 -18.47 -3.44 7.20
CA PRO A 136 -18.82 -2.91 8.51
C PRO A 136 -17.64 -3.07 9.49
N PRO A 137 -17.41 -2.11 10.40
CA PRO A 137 -16.36 -2.26 11.41
C PRO A 137 -16.68 -3.43 12.35
N MET A 138 -15.68 -4.26 12.65
CA MET A 138 -15.85 -5.41 13.55
C MET A 138 -15.93 -5.01 15.03
N GLN A 139 -15.28 -3.93 15.43
CA GLN A 139 -15.21 -3.45 16.81
C GLN A 139 -15.47 -1.95 16.88
N LYS A 140 -16.00 -1.44 17.99
CA LYS A 140 -16.24 0.01 18.15
C LYS A 140 -14.95 0.83 18.10
N ALA A 141 -13.84 0.28 18.59
CA ALA A 141 -12.54 0.95 18.70
C ALA A 141 -11.57 0.62 17.54
N TRP A 142 -12.08 0.21 16.37
CA TRP A 142 -11.23 -0.15 15.23
C TRP A 142 -10.29 0.99 14.81
N ARG A 143 -10.75 2.24 14.88
CA ARG A 143 -9.94 3.42 14.56
C ARG A 143 -8.69 3.52 15.43
N THR A 144 -8.83 3.35 16.74
CA THR A 144 -7.69 3.37 17.67
C THR A 144 -6.62 2.35 17.29
N VAL A 145 -7.03 1.14 16.90
CA VAL A 145 -6.09 0.09 16.46
C VAL A 145 -5.34 0.52 15.19
N LEU A 146 -6.04 1.12 14.23
CA LEU A 146 -5.41 1.63 13.01
C LEU A 146 -4.48 2.82 13.30
N ASP A 147 -4.90 3.76 14.12
CA ASP A 147 -4.12 4.95 14.47
C ASP A 147 -2.81 4.59 15.18
N GLU A 148 -2.88 3.68 16.15
CA GLU A 148 -1.69 3.16 16.84
C GLU A 148 -0.75 2.43 15.87
N SER A 149 -1.29 1.65 14.93
CA SER A 149 -0.47 0.92 13.96
C SER A 149 0.18 1.85 12.94
N ARG A 150 -0.58 2.83 12.45
CA ARG A 150 -0.10 3.89 11.56
C ARG A 150 0.97 4.75 12.24
N GLU A 151 0.82 5.05 13.52
CA GLU A 151 1.85 5.77 14.28
C GLU A 151 3.14 4.97 14.39
N ARG A 152 3.07 3.68 14.72
CA ARG A 152 4.27 2.80 14.71
C ARG A 152 4.93 2.76 13.34
N PHE A 153 4.16 2.74 12.26
CA PHE A 153 4.69 2.81 10.90
C PHE A 153 5.39 4.16 10.64
N ARG A 154 4.74 5.28 10.94
CA ARG A 154 5.28 6.63 10.77
C ARG A 154 6.58 6.84 11.55
N VAL A 155 6.63 6.44 12.82
CA VAL A 155 7.85 6.52 13.65
C VAL A 155 8.98 5.69 13.02
N LYS A 156 8.71 4.49 12.51
CA LYS A 156 9.73 3.68 11.80
C LYS A 156 10.25 4.38 10.54
N GLN A 157 9.36 4.96 9.74
CA GLN A 157 9.75 5.69 8.53
C GLN A 157 10.58 6.94 8.87
N LEU A 158 10.19 7.68 9.91
CA LEU A 158 10.94 8.85 10.39
C LEU A 158 12.34 8.47 10.88
N ARG A 159 12.46 7.45 11.72
CA ARG A 159 13.78 6.94 12.17
C ARG A 159 14.66 6.53 10.98
N ALA A 160 14.06 5.87 9.98
CA ALA A 160 14.77 5.48 8.77
C ALA A 160 15.11 6.67 7.85
N ALA A 161 14.39 7.79 7.93
CA ALA A 161 14.69 9.02 7.21
C ALA A 161 15.85 9.76 7.88
N VAL A 162 15.74 10.01 9.18
CA VAL A 162 16.80 10.65 10.01
C VAL A 162 18.13 9.92 9.86
N ARG A 163 18.13 8.58 9.90
CA ARG A 163 19.36 7.80 9.73
C ARG A 163 20.00 7.95 8.34
N ARG A 164 19.20 8.24 7.31
CA ARG A 164 19.67 8.38 5.92
C ARG A 164 20.08 9.80 5.58
N ASP A 165 19.66 10.76 6.38
CA ASP A 165 19.99 12.17 6.24
C ASP A 165 20.16 12.81 7.63
N PRO A 166 21.21 12.42 8.38
CA PRO A 166 21.41 12.90 9.74
C PRO A 166 21.74 14.39 9.78
N ASP A 167 22.38 14.95 8.74
CA ASP A 167 22.77 16.35 8.70
C ASP A 167 21.56 17.27 8.66
N THR A 168 20.56 16.98 7.82
CA THR A 168 19.29 17.71 7.81
C THR A 168 18.56 17.58 9.14
N ALA A 169 18.56 16.39 9.76
CA ALA A 169 17.94 16.22 11.07
C ALA A 169 18.64 17.05 12.17
N LEU A 170 19.98 17.09 12.17
CA LEU A 170 20.77 17.89 13.12
C LEU A 170 20.57 19.40 12.89
N ALA A 171 20.46 19.85 11.64
CA ALA A 171 20.19 21.24 11.32
C ALA A 171 18.86 21.71 11.94
N VAL A 172 17.78 20.96 11.72
CA VAL A 172 16.46 21.26 12.29
C VAL A 172 16.50 21.29 13.83
N LEU A 173 17.17 20.31 14.46
CA LEU A 173 17.26 20.28 15.92
C LEU A 173 18.02 21.48 16.51
N ARG A 174 19.03 22.01 15.81
CA ARG A 174 19.73 23.24 16.22
C ARG A 174 18.85 24.48 16.04
N GLU A 175 18.13 24.57 14.92
CA GLU A 175 17.20 25.68 14.65
C GLU A 175 16.09 25.77 15.71
N GLU A 176 15.59 24.62 16.16
CA GLU A 176 14.56 24.52 17.21
C GLU A 176 15.13 24.62 18.65
N GLY A 177 16.45 24.78 18.82
CA GLY A 177 17.07 24.93 20.14
C GLY A 177 17.13 23.65 20.97
N HIS A 178 17.13 22.49 20.32
CA HIS A 178 17.26 21.16 20.95
C HIS A 178 18.71 20.64 21.02
N LEU A 179 19.67 21.35 20.40
CA LEU A 179 21.11 21.04 20.37
C LEU A 179 21.97 22.30 20.40
#